data_AF-A0A8A4K8U9-F1
#
_entry.id   AF-A0A8A4K8U9-F1
#
_cell.length_a   1.000
_cell.length_b   1.000
_cell.length_c   1.000
_cell.angle_alpha   90.00
_cell.angle_beta   90.00
_cell.angle_gamma   90.00
#
_symmetry.space_group_name_H-M   'P 1'
#
loop_
_entity.id
_entity.type
_entity.pdbx_description
1 polymer ?
#
loop_
_entity_poly.entity_id
_entity_poly.type
_entity_poly.pdbx_seq_one_letter_code
_entity_poly.pdbx_strand_id
1 'polypeptide(L)'
;MKNDIYSRSKILAGKLEKQSVNSANIAKDITDAIDYSATSGEALMKIKFHINKVLSDADKYNGEIVKLAFDIKNDIIKLIG
;
A
#
# COMPACT_ATOMS: atom_id res chain seq x y z
N MET A 1 -8.78 9.02 -15.11
CA MET A 1 -8.76 8.24 -13.86
C MET A 1 -7.40 8.45 -13.20
N LYS A 2 -7.27 9.32 -12.19
CA LYS A 2 -5.96 9.70 -11.63
C LYS A 2 -5.83 9.47 -10.10
N ASN A 3 -6.83 8.85 -9.46
CA ASN A 3 -6.93 8.76 -7.99
C ASN A 3 -7.54 7.45 -7.44
N ASP A 4 -7.51 6.34 -8.19
CA ASP A 4 -7.98 5.07 -7.63
C ASP A 4 -6.96 4.48 -6.62
N ILE A 5 -7.42 3.54 -5.79
CA ILE A 5 -6.62 2.91 -4.71
C ILE A 5 -5.37 2.21 -5.28
N TYR A 6 -5.46 1.59 -6.45
CA TYR A 6 -4.34 0.88 -7.07
C TYR A 6 -3.26 1.85 -7.54
N SER A 7 -3.66 2.95 -8.19
CA SER A 7 -2.73 4.01 -8.60
C SER A 7 -1.98 4.60 -7.40
N ARG A 8 -2.67 4.91 -6.30
CA ARG A 8 -2.04 5.41 -5.06
C ARG A 8 -1.16 4.36 -4.38
N SER A 9 -1.56 3.08 -4.43
CA SER A 9 -0.75 1.98 -3.91
C SER A 9 0.55 1.78 -4.71
N LYS A 10 0.54 1.95 -6.03
CA LYS A 10 1.77 1.95 -6.86
C LYS A 10 2.68 3.13 -6.52
N ILE A 11 2.11 4.32 -6.27
CA ILE A 11 2.90 5.48 -5.79
C ILE A 11 3.53 5.18 -4.43
N LEU A 12 2.78 4.58 -3.51
CA LEU A 12 3.29 4.18 -2.19
C LEU A 12 4.44 3.16 -2.34
N ALA A 13 4.26 2.13 -3.17
CA ALA A 13 5.30 1.15 -3.46
C ALA A 13 6.58 1.81 -4.00
N GLY A 14 6.46 2.71 -4.97
CA GLY A 14 7.62 3.44 -5.50
C GLY A 14 8.31 4.35 -4.49
N LYS A 15 7.60 4.85 -3.47
CA LYS A 15 8.22 5.58 -2.34
C LYS A 15 8.93 4.64 -1.38
N LEU A 16 8.33 3.49 -1.06
CA LEU A 16 8.89 2.47 -0.18
C LEU A 16 10.18 1.85 -0.74
N GLU A 17 10.20 1.56 -2.04
CA GLU A 17 11.37 0.98 -2.74
C GLU A 17 12.62 1.86 -2.61
N LYS A 18 12.44 3.19 -2.63
CA LYS A 18 13.53 4.16 -2.56
C LYS A 18 14.07 4.39 -1.15
N GLN A 19 13.44 3.81 -0.12
CA GLN A 19 13.77 4.12 1.27
C GLN A 19 14.72 3.10 1.91
N SER A 20 14.48 1.80 1.73
CA SER A 20 15.35 0.74 2.26
C SER A 20 15.09 -0.62 1.59
N VAL A 21 16.03 -1.57 1.73
CA VAL A 21 15.87 -2.95 1.23
C VAL A 21 14.67 -3.66 1.85
N ASN A 22 14.43 -3.48 3.16
CA ASN A 22 13.25 -4.07 3.82
C ASN A 22 11.94 -3.45 3.31
N SER A 23 11.94 -2.15 3.03
CA SER A 23 10.80 -1.44 2.45
C SER A 23 10.56 -1.85 0.99
N ALA A 24 11.60 -2.24 0.24
CA ALA A 24 11.47 -2.75 -1.12
C ALA A 24 10.71 -4.08 -1.21
N ASN A 25 10.83 -4.96 -0.21
CA ASN A 25 10.02 -6.18 -0.16
C ASN A 25 8.53 -5.85 0.00
N ILE A 26 8.20 -4.89 0.86
CA ILE A 26 6.80 -4.43 1.03
C ILE A 26 6.30 -3.74 -0.24
N ALA A 27 7.15 -2.96 -0.92
CA ALA A 27 6.81 -2.33 -2.19
C ALA A 27 6.46 -3.36 -3.27
N LYS A 28 7.26 -4.44 -3.35
CA LYS A 28 7.01 -5.55 -4.26
C LYS A 28 5.70 -6.26 -3.91
N ASP A 29 5.49 -6.60 -2.65
CA ASP A 29 4.25 -7.24 -2.20
C ASP A 29 3.00 -6.41 -2.56
N ILE A 30 3.06 -5.08 -2.40
CA ILE A 30 1.96 -4.17 -2.78
C ILE A 30 1.73 -4.20 -4.29
N THR A 31 2.81 -4.22 -5.09
CA THR A 31 2.72 -4.24 -6.55
C THR A 31 2.17 -5.59 -7.03
N ASP A 32 2.65 -6.69 -6.45
CA ASP A 32 2.20 -8.05 -6.77
C ASP A 32 0.72 -8.25 -6.40
N ALA A 33 0.26 -7.66 -5.29
CA ALA A 33 -1.16 -7.66 -4.92
C ALA A 33 -2.04 -6.94 -5.96
N ILE A 34 -1.51 -5.97 -6.70
CA ILE A 34 -2.25 -5.26 -7.74
C ILE A 34 -2.22 -6.06 -9.05
N ASP A 35 -1.06 -6.59 -9.41
CA ASP A 35 -0.83 -7.17 -10.74
C ASP A 35 -1.26 -8.64 -10.84
N TYR A 36 -1.30 -9.38 -9.71
CA TYR A 36 -1.54 -10.83 -9.70
C TYR A 36 -2.74 -11.32 -8.87
N SER A 37 -3.54 -10.42 -8.30
CA SER A 37 -4.75 -10.84 -7.59
C SER A 37 -5.85 -11.29 -8.54
N ALA A 38 -6.57 -12.36 -8.19
CA ALA A 38 -7.63 -12.93 -9.03
C ALA A 38 -8.90 -12.09 -9.00
N THR A 39 -9.12 -11.32 -7.92
CA THR A 39 -10.28 -10.43 -7.78
C THR A 39 -9.89 -9.09 -7.17
N SER A 40 -10.72 -8.07 -7.40
CA SER A 40 -10.55 -6.75 -6.79
C SER A 40 -10.61 -6.81 -5.25
N GLY A 41 -11.49 -7.64 -4.68
CA GLY A 41 -11.60 -7.84 -3.23
C GLY A 41 -10.32 -8.44 -2.63
N GLU A 42 -9.76 -9.46 -3.28
CA GLU A 42 -8.48 -10.06 -2.88
C GLU A 42 -7.34 -9.04 -2.94
N ALA A 43 -7.26 -8.27 -4.03
CA ALA A 43 -6.26 -7.21 -4.19
C ALA A 43 -6.35 -6.21 -3.04
N LEU A 44 -7.56 -5.72 -2.73
CA LEU A 44 -7.79 -4.76 -1.65
C LEU A 44 -7.42 -5.33 -0.27
N MET A 45 -7.72 -6.60 0.00
CA MET A 45 -7.33 -7.25 1.26
C MET A 45 -5.80 -7.37 1.41
N LYS A 46 -5.11 -7.80 0.35
CA LYS A 46 -3.64 -7.89 0.34
C LYS A 46 -3.00 -6.51 0.50
N ILE A 47 -3.45 -5.51 -0.27
CA ILE A 47 -2.96 -4.13 -0.15
C ILE A 47 -3.16 -3.63 1.29
N LYS A 48 -4.34 -3.80 1.88
CA LYS A 48 -4.62 -3.42 3.28
C LYS A 48 -3.65 -4.11 4.26
N PHE A 49 -3.38 -5.40 4.05
CA PHE A 49 -2.45 -6.14 4.90
C PHE A 49 -1.03 -5.56 4.86
N HIS A 50 -0.47 -5.32 3.66
CA HIS A 50 0.87 -4.76 3.53
C HIS A 50 0.95 -3.30 4.00
N ILE A 51 -0.08 -2.50 3.76
CA ILE A 51 -0.19 -1.13 4.27
C ILE A 51 -0.25 -1.10 5.81
N ASN A 52 -0.96 -2.03 6.44
CA ASN A 52 -0.96 -2.13 7.90
C ASN A 52 0.44 -2.41 8.45
N LYS A 53 1.29 -3.18 7.76
CA LYS A 53 2.69 -3.36 8.18
C LYS A 53 3.46 -2.04 8.17
N VAL A 54 3.30 -1.23 7.11
CA VAL A 54 3.91 0.11 7.03
C VAL A 54 3.45 0.99 8.20
N LEU A 55 2.16 0.98 8.51
CA LEU A 55 1.59 1.79 9.60
C LEU A 55 1.98 1.28 11.00
N SER A 56 2.19 -0.03 11.17
CA SER A 56 2.68 -0.60 12.44
C SER A 56 4.12 -0.21 12.73
N ASP A 57 4.91 0.08 11.70
CA ASP A 57 6.31 0.48 11.76
C ASP A 57 6.47 1.97 11.36
N ALA A 58 5.45 2.81 11.59
CA ALA A 58 5.37 4.17 11.06
C ALA A 58 6.57 5.07 11.41
N ASP A 59 7.25 4.83 12.53
CA ASP A 59 8.46 5.54 12.96
C ASP A 59 9.65 5.34 12.01
N LYS A 60 9.65 4.27 11.21
CA LYS A 60 10.70 3.96 10.22
C LYS A 60 10.46 4.65 8.87
N TYR A 61 9.29 5.26 8.67
CA TYR A 61 8.88 5.84 7.40
C TYR A 61 8.79 7.36 7.48
N ASN A 62 9.03 8.03 6.35
CA ASN A 62 8.79 9.47 6.29
C ASN A 62 7.29 9.78 6.42
N GLY A 63 6.97 10.99 6.89
CA GLY A 63 5.58 11.39 7.12
C GLY A 63 4.69 11.33 5.88
N GLU A 64 5.25 11.50 4.68
CA GLU A 64 4.48 11.37 3.44
C GLU A 64 4.05 9.93 3.13
N ILE A 65 4.93 8.96 3.37
CA ILE A 65 4.65 7.53 3.21
C ILE A 65 3.57 7.12 4.20
N VAL A 66 3.72 7.52 5.48
CA VAL A 66 2.74 7.22 6.54
C VAL A 66 1.38 7.82 6.20
N LYS A 67 1.34 9.09 5.77
CA LYS A 67 0.09 9.76 5.37
C LYS A 67 -0.57 9.05 4.19
N LEU A 68 0.18 8.75 3.14
CA LEU A 68 -0.34 8.06 1.95
C LEU A 68 -0.86 6.66 2.30
N ALA A 69 -0.13 5.91 3.12
CA ALA A 69 -0.54 4.60 3.61
C ALA A 69 -1.85 4.68 4.41
N PHE A 70 -1.99 5.67 5.28
CA PHE A 70 -3.20 5.88 6.07
C PHE A 70 -4.41 6.22 5.19
N ASP A 71 -4.24 7.12 4.22
CA ASP A 71 -5.31 7.51 3.29
C ASP A 71 -5.80 6.31 2.46
N ILE A 72 -4.88 5.50 1.94
CA ILE A 72 -5.23 4.29 1.19
C ILE A 72 -5.97 3.28 2.08
N LYS A 73 -5.48 3.03 3.30
CA LYS A 73 -6.13 2.11 4.25
C LYS A 73 -7.57 2.51 4.50
N ASN A 74 -7.83 3.80 4.76
CA ASN A 74 -9.17 4.28 5.06
C ASN A 74 -10.11 4.10 3.87
N ASP A 75 -9.63 4.33 2.65
CA ASP A 75 -10.46 4.13 1.47
C ASP A 75 -10.73 2.65 1.19
N ILE A 76 -9.77 1.76 1.47
CA ILE A 76 -10.03 0.31 1.42
C ILE A 76 -11.08 -0.09 2.45
N ILE A 77 -11.00 0.41 3.69
CA ILE A 77 -11.98 0.10 4.75
C ILE A 77 -13.38 0.54 4.33
N LYS A 78 -13.54 1.69 3.66
CA LYS A 78 -14.86 2.13 3.17
C LYS A 78 -15.44 1.21 2.09
N LEU A 79 -14.62 0.43 1.38
CA LEU A 79 -15.06 -0.43 0.29
C LEU A 79 -15.32 -1.88 0.71
N ILE A 80 -14.53 -2.40 1.64
CA ILE A 80 -14.54 -3.83 2.02
C ILE A 80 -14.55 -4.07 3.54
N GLY A 81 -14.72 -3.03 4.35
CA GLY A 81 -14.73 -3.07 5.81
C GLY A 81 -16.09 -2.79 6.42
#